data_AF-A0A0K0PDB3-F1
#
_entry.id   AF-A0A0K0PDB3-F1
#
_cell.length_a   1.000
_cell.length_b   1.000
_cell.length_c   1.000
_cell.angle_alpha   90.00
_cell.angle_beta   90.00
_cell.angle_gamma   90.00
#
_symmetry.space_group_name_H-M   'P 1'
#
loop_
_entity.id
_entity.type
_entity.pdbx_description
1 polymer ?
#
loop_
_entity_poly.entity_id
_entity_poly.type
_entity_poly.pdbx_seq_one_letter_code
_entity_poly.pdbx_strand_id
1 'polypeptide(L)'
;MPQKVKDRAEVIRLNSQGWYVEKIATYFNWTAQTVREVLHKWEKLGLEGLWEKPGRGGKAKWKEEDLVFLEECLRKESRTYNSEQLAQKLEQERSVKLSPDRLRRVLKKRG
;
A
#
# COMPACT_ATOMS: atom_id res chain seq x y z
N MET A 1 -12.02 3.90 -9.56
CA MET A 1 -10.92 4.89 -9.40
C MET A 1 -11.00 5.47 -7.99
N PRO A 2 -9.89 5.58 -7.25
CA PRO A 2 -9.88 6.13 -5.89
C PRO A 2 -10.37 7.59 -5.87
N GLN A 3 -11.13 7.99 -4.84
CA GLN A 3 -11.74 9.33 -4.75
C GLN A 3 -10.70 10.45 -4.85
N LYS A 4 -9.58 10.33 -4.12
CA LYS A 4 -8.47 11.30 -4.17
C LYS A 4 -7.92 11.57 -5.56
N VAL A 5 -7.96 10.59 -6.47
CA VAL A 5 -7.47 10.77 -7.85
C VAL A 5 -8.46 11.62 -8.64
N LYS A 6 -9.77 11.46 -8.39
CA LYS A 6 -10.83 12.31 -8.98
C LYS A 6 -10.70 13.74 -8.49
N ASP A 7 -10.52 13.94 -7.18
CA ASP A 7 -10.39 15.27 -6.58
C ASP A 7 -9.18 16.03 -7.18
N ARG A 8 -8.03 15.35 -7.33
CA ARG A 8 -6.84 15.94 -7.98
C ARG A 8 -7.07 16.27 -9.44
N ALA A 9 -7.79 15.41 -10.18
CA ALA A 9 -8.14 15.70 -11.57
C ALA A 9 -9.07 16.92 -11.68
N GLU A 10 -9.99 17.07 -10.73
CA GLU A 10 -10.89 18.22 -10.67
C GLU A 10 -10.15 19.52 -10.31
N VAL A 11 -9.18 19.48 -9.40
CA VAL A 11 -8.26 20.60 -9.13
C VAL A 11 -7.59 21.09 -10.42
N ILE A 12 -7.06 20.17 -11.24
CA ILE A 12 -6.39 20.52 -12.51
C ILE A 12 -7.38 21.12 -13.50
N ARG A 13 -8.57 20.52 -13.63
CA ARG A 13 -9.64 21.05 -14.49
C ARG A 13 -10.03 22.46 -14.08
N LEU A 14 -10.26 22.73 -12.79
CA LEU A 14 -10.62 24.06 -12.31
C LEU A 14 -9.49 25.08 -12.55
N ASN A 15 -8.23 24.68 -12.35
CA ASN A 15 -7.08 25.53 -12.66
C ASN A 15 -7.02 25.86 -14.17
N SER A 16 -7.28 24.89 -15.05
CA SER A 16 -7.35 25.12 -16.50
C SER A 16 -8.49 26.05 -16.93
N GLN A 17 -9.55 26.13 -16.11
CA GLN A 17 -10.66 27.08 -16.27
C GLN A 17 -10.35 28.47 -15.69
N GLY A 18 -9.10 28.73 -15.27
CA GLY A 18 -8.66 30.03 -14.76
C GLY A 18 -8.95 30.26 -13.28
N TRP A 19 -9.32 29.23 -12.51
CA TRP A 19 -9.46 29.39 -11.06
C TRP A 19 -8.10 29.51 -10.38
N TYR A 20 -7.97 30.52 -9.53
CA TYR A 20 -6.81 30.72 -8.67
C TYR A 20 -6.73 29.67 -7.56
N VAL A 21 -5.51 29.39 -7.10
CA VAL A 21 -5.18 28.35 -6.11
C VAL A 21 -6.02 28.49 -4.84
N GLU A 22 -6.18 29.71 -4.34
CA GLU A 22 -6.90 30.03 -3.11
C GLU A 22 -8.39 29.68 -3.23
N LYS A 23 -8.99 29.98 -4.39
CA LYS A 23 -10.39 29.67 -4.68
C LYS A 23 -10.63 28.16 -4.74
N ILE A 24 -9.71 27.42 -5.37
CA ILE A 24 -9.76 25.96 -5.43
C ILE A 24 -9.57 25.37 -4.02
N ALA A 25 -8.64 25.90 -3.24
CA ALA A 25 -8.39 25.46 -1.87
C ALA A 25 -9.65 25.61 -0.99
N THR A 26 -10.34 26.76 -1.07
CA THR A 26 -11.62 26.97 -0.39
C THR A 26 -12.69 25.99 -0.86
N TYR A 27 -12.79 25.72 -2.17
CA TYR A 27 -13.78 24.79 -2.73
C TYR A 27 -13.61 23.35 -2.21
N PHE A 28 -12.38 22.87 -2.09
CA PHE A 28 -12.08 21.52 -1.57
C PHE A 28 -11.90 21.45 -0.05
N ASN A 29 -11.96 22.59 0.65
CA ASN A 29 -11.55 22.72 2.05
C ASN A 29 -10.12 22.18 2.29
N TRP A 30 -9.20 22.51 1.38
CA TRP A 30 -7.78 22.14 1.44
C TRP A 30 -6.91 23.36 1.74
N THR A 31 -5.64 23.11 2.08
CA THR A 31 -4.66 24.20 2.12
C THR A 31 -4.24 24.58 0.70
N ALA A 32 -3.93 25.87 0.48
CA ALA A 32 -3.39 26.33 -0.79
C ALA A 32 -2.08 25.60 -1.18
N GLN A 33 -1.28 25.20 -0.19
CA GLN A 33 -0.07 24.40 -0.43
C GLN A 33 -0.41 23.05 -1.06
N THR A 34 -1.43 22.34 -0.57
CA THR A 34 -1.84 21.05 -1.14
C THR A 34 -2.27 21.19 -2.60
N VAL A 35 -3.00 22.25 -2.94
CA VAL A 35 -3.39 22.54 -4.32
C VAL A 35 -2.16 22.79 -5.20
N ARG A 36 -1.19 23.61 -4.74
CA ARG A 36 0.08 23.84 -5.47
C ARG A 36 0.86 22.55 -5.68
N GLU A 37 0.96 21.70 -4.66
CA GLU A 37 1.64 20.40 -4.77
C GLU A 37 0.99 19.48 -5.80
N VAL A 38 -0.34 19.48 -5.90
CA VAL A 38 -1.07 18.70 -6.92
C VAL A 38 -0.77 19.24 -8.32
N LEU A 39 -0.81 20.56 -8.51
CA LEU A 39 -0.51 21.19 -9.80
C LEU A 39 0.95 20.96 -10.22
N HIS A 40 1.92 21.11 -9.32
CA HIS A 40 3.32 20.83 -9.60
C HIS A 40 3.59 19.35 -9.91
N LYS A 41 2.91 18.43 -9.23
CA LYS A 41 3.00 16.99 -9.56
C LYS A 41 2.44 16.70 -10.94
N TRP A 42 1.31 17.32 -11.30
CA TRP A 42 0.74 17.21 -12.63
C TRP A 42 1.68 17.75 -13.71
N GLU A 43 2.23 18.95 -13.51
CA GLU A 43 3.18 19.57 -14.43
C GLU A 43 4.43 18.69 -14.66
N LYS A 44 4.92 18.05 -13.59
CA LYS A 44 6.14 17.23 -13.64
C LYS A 44 5.93 15.80 -14.15
N LEU A 45 4.81 15.16 -13.80
CA LEU A 45 4.59 13.72 -13.98
C LEU A 45 3.36 13.40 -14.84
N GLY A 46 2.59 14.41 -15.25
CA GLY A 46 1.32 14.23 -15.95
C GLY A 46 0.36 13.35 -15.15
N LEU A 47 -0.27 12.40 -15.85
CA LEU A 47 -1.23 11.47 -15.26
C LEU A 47 -0.64 10.76 -14.05
N GLU A 48 0.58 10.23 -14.10
CA GLU A 48 1.19 9.49 -12.98
C GLU A 48 1.20 10.28 -11.66
N GLY A 49 1.31 11.61 -11.73
CA GLY A 49 1.27 12.50 -10.57
C GLY A 49 -0.05 12.52 -9.80
N LEU A 50 -1.14 12.05 -10.42
CA LEU A 50 -2.46 11.95 -9.79
C LEU A 50 -2.56 10.76 -8.83
N TRP A 51 -1.81 9.69 -9.05
CA TRP A 51 -1.88 8.47 -8.25
C TRP A 51 -1.12 8.62 -6.93
N GLU A 52 -1.61 7.97 -5.87
CA GLU A 52 -0.84 7.90 -4.63
C GLU A 52 0.32 6.93 -4.81
N LYS A 53 1.49 7.34 -4.32
CA LYS A 53 2.60 6.40 -4.17
C LYS A 53 2.17 5.28 -3.22
N PRO A 54 2.63 4.04 -3.43
CA PRO A 54 2.41 2.98 -2.46
C PRO A 54 2.84 3.47 -1.07
N GLY A 55 1.96 3.27 -0.09
CA GLY A 55 2.13 3.83 1.25
C GLY A 55 3.46 3.41 1.90
N ARG A 56 3.90 4.16 2.91
CA ARG A 56 5.16 3.96 3.67
C ARG A 56 5.29 2.60 4.40
N GLY A 57 4.33 1.69 4.25
CA GLY A 57 4.37 0.38 4.90
C GLY A 57 5.70 -0.31 4.60
N GLY A 58 6.37 -0.78 5.66
CA GLY A 58 7.62 -1.52 5.51
C GLY A 58 7.41 -2.71 4.56
N LYS A 59 8.31 -2.84 3.57
CA LYS A 59 8.29 -3.95 2.61
C LYS A 59 8.16 -5.27 3.36
N ALA A 60 7.40 -6.21 2.80
CA ALA A 60 7.28 -7.53 3.37
C ALA A 60 8.68 -8.15 3.51
N LYS A 61 8.97 -8.74 4.67
CA LYS A 61 10.23 -9.48 4.91
C LYS A 61 10.22 -10.87 4.24
N TRP A 62 9.06 -11.29 3.75
CA TRP A 62 8.79 -12.58 3.13
C TRP A 62 8.47 -12.39 1.66
N LYS A 63 8.77 -13.40 0.84
CA LYS A 63 8.35 -13.53 -0.55
C LYS A 63 7.10 -14.41 -0.65
N GLU A 64 6.39 -14.28 -1.75
CA GLU A 64 5.21 -15.10 -2.06
C GLU A 64 5.50 -16.60 -1.93
N GLU A 65 6.68 -17.02 -2.42
CA GLU A 65 7.22 -18.38 -2.34
C GLU A 65 7.32 -18.92 -0.90
N ASP A 66 7.68 -18.06 0.06
CA ASP A 66 7.84 -18.44 1.46
C ASP A 66 6.49 -18.80 2.10
N LEU A 67 5.41 -18.12 1.67
CA LEU A 67 4.06 -18.39 2.16
C LEU A 67 3.44 -19.60 1.48
N VAL A 68 3.65 -19.77 0.17
CA VAL A 68 3.23 -20.98 -0.55
C VAL A 68 3.89 -22.21 0.09
N PHE A 69 5.17 -22.13 0.43
CA PHE A 69 5.88 -23.20 1.14
C PHE A 69 5.20 -23.56 2.47
N LEU A 70 4.78 -22.57 3.27
CA LEU A 70 4.08 -22.83 4.52
C LEU A 70 2.69 -23.43 4.31
N GLU A 71 1.94 -22.98 3.30
CA GLU A 71 0.65 -23.57 2.94
C GLU A 71 0.79 -25.02 2.50
N GLU A 72 1.82 -25.35 1.71
CA GLU A 72 2.11 -26.72 1.34
C GLU A 72 2.47 -27.58 2.55
N CYS A 73 3.26 -27.05 3.49
CA CYS A 73 3.60 -27.74 4.73
C CYS A 73 2.34 -28.03 5.56
N LEU A 74 1.43 -27.06 5.68
CA LEU A 74 0.16 -27.22 6.38
C LEU A 74 -0.80 -28.21 5.70
N ARG A 75 -0.72 -28.36 4.37
CA ARG A 75 -1.54 -29.33 3.61
C ARG A 75 -0.97 -30.75 3.65
N LYS A 76 0.35 -30.89 3.51
CA LYS A 76 1.04 -32.18 3.42
C LYS A 76 1.15 -32.88 4.77
N GLU A 77 1.28 -32.11 5.85
CA GLU A 77 1.50 -32.67 7.17
C GLU A 77 0.20 -32.68 7.98
N SER A 78 -0.22 -33.84 8.46
CA SER A 78 -1.44 -34.03 9.25
C SER A 78 -1.34 -33.50 10.70
N ARG A 79 -0.32 -32.70 11.01
CA ARG A 79 -0.09 -32.14 12.35
C ARG A 79 -0.57 -30.70 12.44
N THR A 80 -1.20 -30.36 13.56
CA THR A 80 -1.55 -28.98 13.87
C THR A 80 -0.30 -28.22 14.30
N TYR A 81 0.09 -27.24 13.50
CA TYR A 81 1.22 -26.38 13.81
C TYR A 81 0.83 -25.17 14.66
N ASN A 82 1.62 -24.86 15.68
CA ASN A 82 1.56 -23.56 16.35
C ASN A 82 2.30 -22.49 15.52
N SER A 83 1.92 -21.22 15.70
CA SER A 83 2.54 -20.06 15.04
C SER A 83 4.04 -19.93 15.32
N GLU A 84 4.51 -20.33 16.52
CA GLU A 84 5.94 -20.36 16.85
C GLU A 84 6.70 -21.42 16.06
N GLN A 85 6.12 -22.61 15.92
CA GLN A 85 6.73 -23.71 15.16
C GLN A 85 6.83 -23.36 13.67
N LEU A 86 5.81 -22.71 13.11
CA LEU A 86 5.87 -22.24 11.72
C LEU A 86 6.90 -21.13 11.54
N ALA A 87 7.04 -20.21 12.50
CA ALA A 87 8.06 -19.17 12.45
C ALA A 87 9.47 -19.75 12.50
N GLN A 88 9.73 -20.72 13.39
CA GLN A 88 11.01 -21.44 13.44
C GLN A 88 11.29 -22.20 12.16
N LYS A 89 10.30 -22.91 11.60
CA LYS A 89 10.45 -23.64 10.34
C LYS A 89 10.77 -22.71 9.18
N LEU A 90 10.10 -21.56 9.11
CA LEU A 90 10.34 -20.52 8.12
C LEU A 90 11.77 -19.95 8.23
N GLU A 91 12.24 -19.73 9.45
CA GLU A 91 13.60 -19.27 9.70
C GLU A 91 14.65 -20.33 9.31
N GLN A 92 14.43 -21.60 9.66
CA GLN A 92 15.35 -22.70 9.37
C GLN A 92 15.45 -23.00 7.87
N GLU A 93 14.31 -23.10 7.17
CA GLU A 93 14.29 -23.56 5.78
C GLU A 93 14.42 -22.43 4.75
N ARG A 94 14.00 -21.21 5.10
CA ARG A 94 14.00 -20.06 4.18
C ARG A 94 14.86 -18.90 4.65
N SER A 95 15.46 -18.97 5.84
CA SER A 95 16.21 -17.85 6.46
C SER A 95 15.37 -16.56 6.60
N VAL A 96 14.05 -16.68 6.67
CA VAL A 96 13.12 -15.55 6.79
C VAL A 96 12.66 -15.39 8.23
N LYS A 97 13.15 -14.35 8.90
CA LYS A 97 12.76 -13.99 10.26
C LYS A 97 11.43 -13.24 10.29
N LEU A 98 10.38 -13.94 10.71
CA LEU A 98 9.05 -13.37 10.91
C LEU A 98 8.55 -13.65 12.32
N SER A 99 7.99 -12.62 12.99
CA SER A 99 7.33 -12.83 14.29
C SER A 99 6.09 -13.73 14.12
N PRO A 100 5.81 -14.64 15.08
CA PRO A 100 4.62 -15.49 15.07
C PRO A 100 3.31 -14.74 14.85
N ASP A 101 3.13 -13.58 15.49
CA ASP A 101 1.94 -12.73 15.30
C ASP A 101 1.81 -12.21 13.88
N ARG A 102 2.95 -11.80 13.28
CA ARG A 102 2.98 -11.31 11.91
C ARG A 102 2.67 -12.45 10.94
N LEU A 103 3.16 -13.65 11.22
CA LEU A 103 2.86 -14.85 10.44
C LEU A 103 1.36 -15.18 10.49
N ARG A 104 0.77 -15.18 11.68
CA ARG A 104 -0.67 -15.41 11.88
C ARG A 104 -1.53 -14.42 11.10
N ARG A 105 -1.21 -13.11 11.15
CA ARG A 105 -1.93 -12.08 10.40
C ARG A 105 -1.81 -12.25 8.88
N VAL A 106 -0.65 -12.72 8.41
CA VAL A 106 -0.39 -12.94 6.99
C VAL A 106 -1.17 -14.16 6.49
N LEU A 107 -1.12 -15.28 7.22
CA LEU A 107 -1.86 -16.50 6.89
C LEU A 107 -3.39 -16.25 6.93
N LYS A 108 -3.90 -15.52 7.93
CA LYS A 108 -5.32 -15.12 8.03
C LYS A 108 -5.79 -14.16 6.92
N LYS A 109 -4.87 -13.51 6.20
CA LYS A 109 -5.27 -12.68 5.05
C LYS A 109 -5.47 -13.52 3.78
N ARG A 110 -4.95 -14.76 3.77
CA ARG A 110 -5.01 -15.67 2.63
C ARG A 110 -6.12 -16.71 2.73
N GLY A 111 -6.60 -16.99 3.93
CA GLY A 111 -7.77 -17.81 4.24
C GLY A 111 -8.39 -17.40 5.57
#